data_AF-A0AAU4GJM1-F1
#
_entry.id   AF-A0AAU4GJM1-F1
#
_cell.length_a   1.000
_cell.length_b   1.000
_cell.length_c   1.000
_cell.angle_alpha   90.00
_cell.angle_beta   90.00
_cell.angle_gamma   90.00
#
_symmetry.space_group_name_H-M   'P 1'
#
loop_
_entity.id
_entity.type
_entity.pdbx_description
1 polymer ?
#
loop_
_entity_poly.entity_id
_entity_poly.type
_entity_poly.pdbx_seq_one_letter_code
_entity_poly.pdbx_strand_id
1 'polypeptide(L)'
;MTVDAWLNQDGEFLPGAELYRSDRVFEVWDYTSSHRQLLLRGTVAPDRPTRVDVLFKPVDLMKVRSRYDGLRIRCATVAEETAIRAGTPGIRDTARCLVLEPGGGATDYVFAEAVGWHEDTDLGEPSHFAGPSRVPPAAAPWADTALFGVNGGFGTPMAGVEELAAVLAAGERPVVDRARYRYVYVVVGEHPEPSVFSVHLTRDEAERRRAELDAGGIGGCTVQAAPVAL
;
A
#
# COMPACT_ATOMS: atom_id res chain seq x y z
N MET A 1 -1.66 -19.19 -13.91
CA MET A 1 -2.75 -19.51 -12.97
C MET A 1 -2.55 -18.61 -11.77
N THR A 2 -3.51 -17.76 -11.47
CA THR A 2 -3.51 -16.95 -10.24
C THR A 2 -4.05 -17.83 -9.11
N VAL A 3 -3.27 -18.04 -8.05
CA VAL A 3 -3.78 -18.63 -6.82
C VAL A 3 -4.20 -17.47 -5.92
N ASP A 4 -5.49 -17.43 -5.59
CA ASP A 4 -6.08 -16.42 -4.72
C ASP A 4 -6.90 -17.12 -3.62
N ALA A 5 -6.74 -16.66 -2.39
CA ALA A 5 -7.60 -17.04 -1.27
C ALA A 5 -7.75 -15.87 -0.30
N TRP A 6 -8.94 -15.73 0.26
CA TRP A 6 -9.23 -14.80 1.33
C TRP A 6 -10.08 -15.49 2.40
N LEU A 7 -9.43 -15.89 3.49
CA LEU A 7 -10.06 -16.60 4.60
C LEU A 7 -10.48 -15.60 5.68
N ASN A 8 -11.75 -15.60 6.06
CA ASN A 8 -12.28 -14.73 7.12
C ASN A 8 -13.45 -15.33 7.91
N GLN A 9 -13.95 -16.51 7.56
CA GLN A 9 -15.07 -17.18 8.23
C GLN A 9 -14.57 -18.19 9.27
N ASP A 10 -15.27 -18.34 10.41
CA ASP A 10 -14.79 -19.19 11.52
C ASP A 10 -14.52 -20.65 11.11
N GLY A 11 -15.32 -21.21 10.20
CA GLY A 11 -15.15 -22.58 9.71
C GLY A 11 -13.85 -22.82 8.92
N GLU A 12 -13.17 -21.75 8.48
CA GLU A 12 -11.92 -21.83 7.72
C GLU A 12 -10.69 -21.93 8.65
N PHE A 13 -10.86 -21.72 9.96
CA PHE A 13 -9.78 -21.61 10.93
C PHE A 13 -9.84 -22.70 12.00
N LEU A 14 -9.84 -23.95 11.56
CA LEU A 14 -9.81 -25.10 12.47
C LEU A 14 -8.48 -25.14 13.24
N PRO A 15 -8.47 -25.32 14.57
CA PRO A 15 -7.24 -25.33 15.36
C PRO A 15 -6.20 -26.33 14.83
N GLY A 16 -4.96 -25.87 14.65
CA GLY A 16 -3.86 -26.67 14.11
C GLY A 16 -3.90 -26.91 12.59
N ALA A 17 -4.95 -26.52 11.88
CA ALA A 17 -5.05 -26.73 10.44
C ALA A 17 -4.04 -25.86 9.67
N GLU A 18 -3.39 -26.45 8.67
CA GLU A 18 -2.53 -25.74 7.73
C GLU A 18 -3.40 -24.97 6.73
N LEU A 19 -3.14 -23.67 6.60
CA LEU A 19 -3.87 -22.77 5.70
C LEU A 19 -3.08 -22.52 4.42
N TYR A 20 -1.76 -22.37 4.53
CA TYR A 20 -0.89 -21.99 3.43
C TYR A 20 0.52 -22.56 3.60
N ARG A 21 1.17 -22.88 2.48
CA ARG A 21 2.56 -23.32 2.41
C ARG A 21 3.23 -22.84 1.14
N SER A 22 4.47 -22.37 1.26
CA SER A 22 5.33 -22.05 0.14
C SER A 22 6.80 -22.16 0.53
N ASP A 23 7.63 -22.68 -0.37
CA ASP A 23 9.08 -22.77 -0.17
C ASP A 23 9.82 -21.48 -0.57
N ARG A 24 9.10 -20.44 -0.99
CA ARG A 24 9.69 -19.15 -1.34
C ARG A 24 10.25 -18.45 -0.10
N VAL A 25 11.22 -17.57 -0.32
CA VAL A 25 11.61 -16.61 0.71
C VAL A 25 10.54 -15.52 0.81
N PHE A 26 10.00 -15.29 2.00
CA PHE A 26 9.08 -14.19 2.29
C PHE A 26 9.74 -13.13 3.16
N GLU A 27 9.47 -11.87 2.88
CA GLU A 27 9.92 -10.74 3.70
C GLU A 27 8.75 -9.88 4.13
N VAL A 28 8.88 -9.19 5.26
CA VAL A 28 7.92 -8.17 5.67
C VAL A 28 8.03 -7.02 4.66
N TRP A 29 6.96 -6.78 3.92
CA TRP A 29 6.95 -5.78 2.86
C TRP A 29 6.31 -4.48 3.31
N ASP A 30 5.16 -4.57 3.98
CA ASP A 30 4.44 -3.39 4.49
C ASP A 30 3.71 -3.72 5.79
N TYR A 31 3.60 -2.71 6.65
CA TYR A 31 2.79 -2.74 7.86
C TYR A 31 2.10 -1.39 8.06
N THR A 32 0.78 -1.39 7.86
CA THR A 32 -0.03 -0.17 7.98
C THR A 32 -0.81 -0.21 9.29
N SER A 33 -0.32 0.48 10.33
CA SER A 33 -0.91 0.47 11.67
C SER A 33 -2.35 1.00 11.70
N SER A 34 -2.65 2.06 10.94
CA SER A 34 -4.01 2.64 10.84
C SER A 34 -5.04 1.68 10.24
N HIS A 35 -4.59 0.71 9.43
CA HIS A 35 -5.44 -0.31 8.82
C HIS A 35 -5.27 -1.69 9.44
N ARG A 36 -4.41 -1.80 10.45
CA ARG A 36 -4.08 -3.04 11.14
C ARG A 36 -3.72 -4.13 10.12
N GLN A 37 -2.83 -3.80 9.20
CA GLN A 37 -2.54 -4.64 8.05
C GLN A 37 -1.08 -5.01 8.03
N LEU A 38 -0.77 -6.30 7.87
CA LEU A 38 0.57 -6.82 7.65
C LEU A 38 0.62 -7.50 6.28
N LEU A 39 1.61 -7.15 5.47
CA LEU A 39 1.85 -7.72 4.15
C LEU A 39 3.23 -8.39 4.14
N LEU A 40 3.25 -9.68 3.85
CA LEU A 40 4.45 -10.44 3.54
C LEU A 40 4.54 -10.64 2.03
N ARG A 41 5.75 -10.52 1.48
CA ARG A 41 6.00 -10.69 0.05
C ARG A 41 7.02 -11.79 -0.21
N GLY A 42 6.60 -12.76 -1.00
CA GLY A 42 7.41 -13.83 -1.54
C GLY A 42 8.24 -13.33 -2.71
N THR A 43 9.55 -13.59 -2.65
CA THR A 43 10.51 -13.22 -3.68
C THR A 43 10.26 -13.94 -5.01
N VAL A 44 10.62 -13.23 -6.08
CA VAL A 44 10.68 -13.75 -7.45
C VAL A 44 11.98 -14.51 -7.62
N ALA A 45 11.94 -15.69 -8.23
CA ALA A 45 13.13 -16.48 -8.55
C ALA A 45 13.16 -16.80 -10.06
N PRO A 46 14.33 -17.09 -10.66
CA PRO A 46 14.42 -17.40 -12.08
C PRO A 46 13.55 -18.58 -12.52
N ASP A 47 13.36 -19.57 -11.65
CA ASP A 47 12.49 -20.74 -11.85
C ASP A 47 11.00 -20.44 -11.54
N ARG A 48 10.72 -19.30 -10.90
CA ARG A 48 9.40 -18.89 -10.43
C ARG A 48 9.20 -17.37 -10.62
N PRO A 49 8.97 -16.90 -11.86
CA PRO A 49 8.91 -15.48 -12.24
C PRO A 49 7.58 -14.82 -11.83
N THR A 50 7.01 -15.24 -10.71
CA THR A 50 5.78 -14.72 -10.12
C THR A 50 6.08 -14.25 -8.71
N ARG A 51 5.32 -13.26 -8.26
CA ARG A 51 5.33 -12.75 -6.90
C ARG A 51 4.15 -13.35 -6.13
N VAL A 52 4.34 -13.60 -4.83
CA VAL A 52 3.25 -13.99 -3.94
C VAL A 52 3.14 -12.98 -2.81
N ASP A 53 1.97 -12.39 -2.63
CA ASP A 53 1.69 -11.53 -1.50
C ASP A 53 0.79 -12.28 -0.50
N VAL A 54 1.06 -12.15 0.80
CA VAL A 54 0.24 -12.70 1.88
C VAL A 54 -0.16 -11.55 2.81
N LEU A 55 -1.46 -11.36 2.98
CA LEU A 55 -2.03 -10.29 3.78
C LEU A 55 -2.72 -10.82 5.03
N PHE A 56 -2.44 -10.18 6.17
CA PHE A 56 -3.17 -10.38 7.43
C PHE A 56 -3.95 -9.12 7.77
N LYS A 57 -5.24 -9.26 8.12
CA LYS A 57 -6.09 -8.12 8.45
C LYS A 57 -7.38 -8.50 9.19
N PRO A 58 -7.90 -7.63 10.07
CA PRO A 58 -7.16 -6.70 10.91
C PRO A 58 -6.23 -7.45 11.89
N VAL A 59 -5.02 -6.93 12.11
CA VAL A 59 -4.00 -7.44 13.02
C VAL A 59 -4.11 -6.81 14.41
N ASP A 60 -4.07 -7.63 15.45
CA ASP A 60 -4.12 -7.21 16.86
C ASP A 60 -2.75 -7.26 17.50
N LEU A 61 -2.00 -8.30 17.18
CA LEU A 61 -0.69 -8.58 17.73
C LEU A 61 0.12 -9.34 16.70
N MET A 62 1.42 -9.10 16.67
CA MET A 62 2.32 -9.89 15.83
C MET A 62 3.67 -10.08 16.53
N LYS A 63 4.20 -11.27 16.40
CA LYS A 63 5.61 -11.60 16.65
C LYS A 63 6.12 -12.19 15.34
N VAL A 64 6.80 -11.35 14.57
CA VAL A 64 7.27 -11.70 13.22
C VAL A 64 8.75 -11.35 13.09
N ARG A 65 9.46 -12.12 12.27
CA ARG A 65 10.79 -11.75 11.76
C ARG A 65 10.66 -11.01 10.42
N SER A 66 11.74 -10.33 10.03
CA SER A 66 11.82 -9.62 8.75
C SER A 66 11.86 -10.55 7.54
N ARG A 67 12.31 -11.80 7.70
CA ARG A 67 12.53 -12.76 6.59
C ARG A 67 12.27 -14.22 7.00
N TYR A 68 11.59 -14.95 6.13
CA TYR A 68 11.27 -16.38 6.25
C TYR A 68 11.81 -17.14 5.05
N ASP A 69 12.71 -18.12 5.27
CA ASP A 69 13.15 -19.05 4.23
C ASP A 69 12.15 -20.22 4.18
N GLY A 70 11.14 -20.08 3.33
CA GLY A 70 9.92 -20.88 3.36
C GLY A 70 8.91 -20.35 4.40
N LEU A 71 7.63 -20.43 4.06
CA LEU A 71 6.53 -19.96 4.89
C LEU A 71 5.43 -21.03 4.95
N ARG A 72 5.14 -21.48 6.17
CA ARG A 72 3.93 -22.25 6.47
C ARG A 72 3.07 -21.45 7.43
N ILE A 73 1.79 -21.31 7.10
CA ILE A 73 0.78 -20.65 7.92
C ILE A 73 -0.21 -21.70 8.38
N ARG A 74 -0.45 -21.78 9.69
CA ARG A 74 -1.46 -22.65 10.27
C ARG A 74 -2.21 -21.92 11.38
N CYS A 75 -3.41 -22.38 11.70
CA CYS A 75 -4.04 -21.99 12.94
C CYS A 75 -3.22 -22.53 14.13
N ALA A 76 -3.10 -21.73 15.18
CA ALA A 76 -2.62 -22.22 16.46
C ALA A 76 -3.53 -23.36 16.95
N THR A 77 -2.97 -24.29 17.70
CA THR A 77 -3.77 -25.18 18.54
C THR A 77 -4.40 -24.37 19.68
N VAL A 78 -5.48 -24.90 20.27
CA VAL A 78 -6.14 -24.26 21.41
C VAL A 78 -5.17 -24.00 22.57
N ALA A 79 -4.25 -24.94 22.83
CA ALA A 79 -3.24 -24.80 23.86
C ALA A 79 -2.22 -23.69 23.56
N GLU A 80 -1.71 -23.61 22.32
CA GLU A 80 -0.79 -22.55 21.89
C GLU A 80 -1.45 -21.17 22.00
N GLU A 81 -2.68 -21.02 21.49
CA GLU A 81 -3.38 -19.74 21.54
C GLU A 81 -3.65 -19.30 22.99
N THR A 82 -4.09 -20.22 23.85
CA THR A 82 -4.33 -19.92 25.27
C THR A 82 -3.05 -19.44 25.95
N ALA A 83 -1.92 -20.12 25.71
CA ALA A 83 -0.64 -19.75 26.27
C ALA A 83 -0.17 -18.35 25.80
N ILE A 84 -0.34 -18.03 24.52
CA ILE A 84 0.07 -16.73 23.97
C ILE A 84 -0.83 -15.60 24.48
N ARG A 85 -2.15 -15.81 24.53
CA ARG A 85 -3.11 -14.84 25.07
C ARG A 85 -2.87 -14.54 26.54
N ALA A 86 -2.51 -15.54 27.34
CA ALA A 86 -2.23 -15.34 28.77
C ALA A 86 -1.09 -14.34 29.02
N GLY A 87 -0.13 -14.23 28.08
CA GLY A 87 0.98 -13.29 28.15
C GLY A 87 0.71 -11.91 27.53
N THR A 88 -0.41 -11.72 26.82
CA THR A 88 -0.63 -10.51 26.02
C THR A 88 -2.07 -9.98 26.12
N PRO A 89 -2.36 -9.03 27.03
CA PRO A 89 -3.68 -8.43 27.15
C PRO A 89 -4.02 -7.54 25.93
N GLY A 90 -5.31 -7.39 25.61
CA GLY A 90 -5.81 -6.44 24.59
C GLY A 90 -6.05 -7.03 23.20
N ILE A 91 -5.86 -8.33 23.01
CA ILE A 91 -6.24 -9.04 21.77
C ILE A 91 -7.76 -9.21 21.75
N ARG A 92 -8.43 -8.86 20.64
CA ARG A 92 -9.88 -9.06 20.48
C ARG A 92 -10.23 -10.54 20.41
N ASP A 93 -11.44 -10.88 20.84
CA ASP A 93 -11.95 -12.25 20.79
C ASP A 93 -12.18 -12.74 19.35
N THR A 94 -12.39 -11.81 18.41
CA THR A 94 -12.55 -12.10 16.98
C THR A 94 -11.23 -12.41 16.27
N ALA A 95 -10.09 -11.99 16.84
CA ALA A 95 -8.78 -12.23 16.24
C ALA A 95 -8.37 -13.68 16.47
N ARG A 96 -7.80 -14.31 15.44
CA ARG A 96 -7.37 -15.72 15.47
C ARG A 96 -5.84 -15.78 15.49
N CYS A 97 -5.27 -16.72 16.24
CA CYS A 97 -3.83 -16.89 16.29
C CYS A 97 -3.33 -17.70 15.08
N LEU A 98 -2.63 -17.03 14.17
CA LEU A 98 -2.02 -17.62 12.97
C LEU A 98 -0.53 -17.81 13.22
N VAL A 99 -0.12 -19.06 13.26
CA VAL A 99 1.27 -19.45 13.49
C VAL A 99 2.03 -19.45 12.17
N LEU A 100 3.18 -18.79 12.16
CA LEU A 100 4.12 -18.71 11.05
C LEU A 100 5.34 -19.58 11.35
N GLU A 101 5.52 -20.65 10.58
CA GLU A 101 6.63 -21.58 10.72
C GLU A 101 7.60 -21.43 9.54
N PRO A 102 8.84 -20.96 9.76
CA PRO A 102 9.93 -21.12 8.82
C PRO A 102 10.45 -22.56 8.87
N GLY A 103 11.18 -23.00 7.84
CA GLY A 103 11.72 -24.37 7.75
C GLY A 103 12.64 -24.83 8.91
N GLY A 104 12.99 -23.96 9.87
CA GLY A 104 13.91 -24.22 10.98
C GLY A 104 13.28 -24.35 12.39
N GLY A 105 11.96 -24.49 12.53
CA GLY A 105 11.31 -24.86 13.80
C GLY A 105 11.10 -23.75 14.84
N ALA A 106 11.51 -22.50 14.56
CA ALA A 106 11.21 -21.34 15.41
C ALA A 106 9.86 -20.73 15.07
N THR A 107 8.95 -20.61 16.04
CA THR A 107 7.56 -20.20 15.82
C THR A 107 7.34 -18.68 15.99
N ASP A 108 6.82 -18.05 14.94
CA ASP A 108 6.31 -16.69 14.90
C ASP A 108 4.76 -16.74 14.85
N TYR A 109 4.09 -15.62 15.09
CA TYR A 109 2.62 -15.59 15.05
C TYR A 109 2.04 -14.22 14.75
N VAL A 110 0.81 -14.21 14.24
CA VAL A 110 -0.01 -13.02 14.00
C VAL A 110 -1.41 -13.30 14.53
N PHE A 111 -1.95 -12.42 15.36
CA PHE A 111 -3.37 -12.40 15.67
C PHE A 111 -4.08 -11.54 14.64
N ALA A 112 -4.90 -12.15 13.80
CA ALA A 112 -5.69 -11.46 12.79
C ALA A 112 -7.08 -12.10 12.59
N GLU A 113 -8.05 -11.33 12.12
CA GLU A 113 -9.39 -11.90 11.80
C GLU A 113 -9.46 -12.52 10.40
N ALA A 114 -8.54 -12.16 9.50
CA ALA A 114 -8.47 -12.69 8.15
C ALA A 114 -7.02 -12.84 7.68
N VAL A 115 -6.83 -13.79 6.77
CA VAL A 115 -5.59 -13.99 6.03
C VAL A 115 -5.93 -14.32 4.58
N GLY A 116 -5.18 -13.76 3.64
CA GLY A 116 -5.31 -14.10 2.24
C GLY A 116 -3.98 -14.03 1.52
N TRP A 117 -3.92 -14.63 0.34
CA TRP A 117 -2.73 -14.62 -0.50
C TRP A 117 -3.09 -14.52 -1.97
N HIS A 118 -2.21 -13.90 -2.73
CA HIS A 118 -2.36 -13.70 -4.17
C HIS A 118 -1.03 -13.93 -4.86
N GLU A 119 -1.03 -14.77 -5.90
CA GLU A 119 0.11 -14.97 -6.79
C GLU A 119 -0.13 -14.35 -8.16
N ASP A 120 0.74 -13.40 -8.55
CA ASP A 120 0.67 -12.68 -9.82
C ASP A 120 2.01 -12.67 -10.59
N THR A 121 1.93 -12.41 -11.89
CA THR A 121 3.08 -12.17 -12.77
C THR A 121 3.46 -10.69 -12.86
N ASP A 122 2.66 -9.80 -12.27
CA ASP A 122 2.93 -8.37 -12.28
C ASP A 122 3.94 -8.02 -11.19
N LEU A 123 5.18 -7.79 -11.61
CA LEU A 123 6.27 -7.43 -10.72
C LEU A 123 6.24 -5.95 -10.31
N GLY A 124 5.30 -5.16 -10.85
CA GLY A 124 5.11 -3.75 -10.52
C GLY A 124 4.57 -3.52 -9.11
N GLU A 125 4.81 -2.32 -8.58
CA GLU A 125 4.10 -1.81 -7.41
C GLU A 125 2.82 -1.08 -7.86
N PRO A 126 1.69 -1.18 -7.12
CA PRO A 126 1.53 -1.71 -5.76
C PRO A 126 1.15 -3.20 -5.68
N SER A 127 1.08 -3.75 -4.45
CA SER A 127 0.50 -5.09 -4.18
C SER A 127 -0.97 -5.16 -4.63
N HIS A 128 -1.44 -6.35 -5.03
CA HIS A 128 -2.88 -6.63 -5.20
C HIS A 128 -3.70 -6.23 -3.97
N PHE A 129 -3.12 -6.36 -2.76
CA PHE A 129 -3.76 -6.00 -1.50
C PHE A 129 -3.55 -4.54 -1.06
N ALA A 130 -2.70 -3.79 -1.76
CA ALA A 130 -2.41 -2.38 -1.46
C ALA A 130 -3.36 -1.42 -2.16
N GLY A 131 -4.31 -1.92 -2.97
CA GLY A 131 -5.43 -1.14 -3.49
C GLY A 131 -6.54 -0.97 -2.43
N PRO A 132 -7.00 0.25 -2.12
CA PRO A 132 -8.13 0.47 -1.21
C PRO A 132 -9.50 0.02 -1.78
N SER A 133 -9.52 -0.50 -3.01
CA SER A 133 -10.73 -0.88 -3.74
C SER A 133 -10.59 -2.30 -4.27
N ARG A 134 -11.45 -3.23 -3.83
CA ARG A 134 -11.74 -4.49 -4.54
C ARG A 134 -12.46 -4.20 -5.87
N VAL A 135 -11.83 -3.46 -6.78
CA VAL A 135 -12.33 -3.30 -8.15
C VAL A 135 -11.72 -4.43 -8.99
N PRO A 136 -12.53 -5.27 -9.65
CA PRO A 136 -12.02 -6.38 -10.44
C PRO A 136 -11.12 -5.90 -11.59
N PRO A 137 -10.10 -6.68 -11.97
CA PRO A 137 -9.01 -6.29 -12.88
C PRO A 137 -9.45 -6.04 -14.34
N ALA A 138 -10.74 -6.15 -14.65
CA ALA A 138 -11.26 -5.77 -15.97
C ALA A 138 -11.32 -4.24 -16.17
N ALA A 139 -11.09 -3.44 -15.12
CA ALA A 139 -10.98 -2.00 -15.20
C ALA A 139 -9.81 -1.50 -14.34
N ALA A 140 -8.61 -1.42 -14.91
CA ALA A 140 -7.83 -0.16 -14.96
C ALA A 140 -6.37 -0.39 -15.39
N PRO A 141 -5.96 0.10 -16.57
CA PRO A 141 -4.56 0.31 -16.92
C PRO A 141 -3.89 1.51 -16.21
N TRP A 142 -4.53 2.13 -15.22
CA TRP A 142 -4.07 3.37 -14.58
C TRP A 142 -4.72 3.65 -13.21
N ALA A 143 -5.12 2.60 -12.46
CA ALA A 143 -5.99 2.65 -11.28
C ALA A 143 -6.09 4.02 -10.57
N ASP A 144 -7.22 4.64 -10.85
CA ASP A 144 -7.73 5.97 -10.51
C ASP A 144 -8.03 6.15 -9.02
N THR A 145 -7.19 5.60 -8.14
CA THR A 145 -7.43 5.61 -6.70
C THR A 145 -6.26 6.29 -6.00
N ALA A 146 -6.54 7.41 -5.34
CA ALA A 146 -5.55 8.09 -4.52
C ALA A 146 -4.92 7.13 -3.49
N LEU A 147 -3.63 7.37 -3.25
CA LEU A 147 -2.88 6.79 -2.14
C LEU A 147 -3.67 6.93 -0.84
N PHE A 148 -3.59 5.89 -0.01
CA PHE A 148 -4.22 5.90 1.31
C PHE A 148 -3.67 7.06 2.14
N GLY A 149 -4.54 7.97 2.59
CA GLY A 149 -4.17 9.12 3.44
C GLY A 149 -4.47 10.50 2.86
N VAL A 150 -4.80 10.62 1.57
CA VAL A 150 -5.09 11.94 0.98
C VAL A 150 -6.44 12.50 1.44
N ASN A 151 -7.44 11.63 1.68
CA ASN A 151 -8.81 12.05 2.06
C ASN A 151 -9.29 11.58 3.45
N GLY A 152 -8.41 11.03 4.30
CA GLY A 152 -8.75 10.68 5.69
C GLY A 152 -9.93 9.73 5.91
N GLY A 153 -10.41 9.03 4.87
CA GLY A 153 -11.60 8.17 4.95
C GLY A 153 -12.94 8.90 4.78
N PHE A 154 -12.96 10.16 4.37
CA PHE A 154 -14.19 10.85 4.01
C PHE A 154 -14.42 10.68 2.50
N GLY A 155 -15.54 10.04 2.13
CA GLY A 155 -15.90 9.64 0.76
C GLY A 155 -16.20 10.79 -0.20
N THR A 156 -15.39 11.84 -0.19
CA THR A 156 -15.44 12.88 -1.21
C THR A 156 -14.75 12.34 -2.47
N PRO A 157 -15.47 12.26 -3.61
CA PRO A 157 -14.87 11.84 -4.87
C PRO A 157 -13.86 12.88 -5.33
N MET A 158 -12.67 12.41 -5.73
CA MET A 158 -11.62 13.21 -6.35
C MET A 158 -12.18 14.02 -7.53
N ALA A 159 -11.55 15.15 -7.86
CA ALA A 159 -11.85 15.84 -9.10
C ALA A 159 -11.51 14.94 -10.30
N GLY A 160 -12.47 14.76 -11.22
CA GLY A 160 -12.24 14.01 -12.46
C GLY A 160 -11.33 14.78 -13.43
N VAL A 161 -10.78 14.08 -14.44
CA VAL A 161 -9.91 14.69 -15.47
C VAL A 161 -10.58 15.87 -16.17
N GLU A 162 -11.87 15.73 -16.51
CA GLU A 162 -12.65 16.80 -17.15
C GLU A 162 -12.80 18.04 -16.25
N GLU A 163 -12.93 17.83 -14.94
CA GLU A 163 -13.02 18.89 -13.95
C GLU A 163 -11.68 19.61 -13.77
N LEU A 164 -10.58 18.86 -13.68
CA LEU A 164 -9.23 19.44 -13.64
C LEU A 164 -8.90 20.21 -14.93
N ALA A 165 -9.29 19.66 -16.09
CA ALA A 165 -9.13 20.32 -17.38
C ALA A 165 -9.94 21.61 -17.47
N ALA A 166 -11.18 21.63 -16.96
CA ALA A 166 -12.01 22.83 -16.90
C ALA A 166 -11.41 23.91 -15.98
N VAL A 167 -10.86 23.51 -14.83
CA VAL A 167 -10.16 24.42 -13.91
C VAL A 167 -8.90 25.00 -14.55
N LEU A 168 -8.11 24.17 -15.24
CA LEU A 168 -6.95 24.62 -16.01
C LEU A 168 -7.33 25.58 -17.14
N ALA A 169 -8.40 25.30 -17.86
CA ALA A 169 -8.87 26.10 -19.00
C ALA A 169 -9.51 27.42 -18.58
N ALA A 170 -10.11 27.48 -17.38
CA ALA A 170 -10.78 28.69 -16.88
C ALA A 170 -9.78 29.83 -16.57
N GLY A 171 -8.49 29.53 -16.34
CA GLY A 171 -7.43 30.52 -16.08
C GLY A 171 -7.58 31.31 -14.76
N GLU A 172 -8.77 31.38 -14.20
CA GLU A 172 -9.05 31.84 -12.84
C GLU A 172 -8.77 30.72 -11.84
N ARG A 173 -8.18 31.08 -10.70
CA ARG A 173 -7.99 30.13 -9.59
C ARG A 173 -9.27 30.12 -8.75
N PRO A 174 -10.21 29.18 -8.93
CA PRO A 174 -11.34 29.06 -8.02
C PRO A 174 -10.86 28.88 -6.58
N VAL A 175 -11.71 29.26 -5.63
CA VAL A 175 -11.50 29.00 -4.20
C VAL A 175 -11.17 27.52 -4.03
N VAL A 176 -10.02 27.23 -3.42
CA VAL A 176 -9.48 25.87 -3.31
C VAL A 176 -10.50 24.97 -2.61
N ASP A 177 -11.10 24.04 -3.36
CA ASP A 177 -11.84 22.93 -2.77
C ASP A 177 -10.84 21.87 -2.30
N ARG A 178 -10.28 22.09 -1.12
CA ARG A 178 -9.27 21.21 -0.49
C ARG A 178 -9.76 19.78 -0.24
N ALA A 179 -11.04 19.50 -0.48
CA ALA A 179 -11.59 18.15 -0.40
C ALA A 179 -11.55 17.42 -1.74
N ARG A 180 -11.21 18.09 -2.86
CA ARG A 180 -11.31 17.53 -4.22
C ARG A 180 -10.06 17.73 -5.07
N TYR A 181 -9.38 18.87 -4.91
CA TYR A 181 -8.10 19.14 -5.56
C TYR A 181 -7.29 20.20 -4.80
N ARG A 182 -5.98 20.21 -5.01
CA ARG A 182 -5.08 21.25 -4.50
C ARG A 182 -4.18 21.73 -5.60
N TYR A 183 -3.76 22.99 -5.51
CA TYR A 183 -2.71 23.49 -6.38
C TYR A 183 -1.33 23.09 -5.84
N VAL A 184 -0.52 22.51 -6.71
CA VAL A 184 0.93 22.46 -6.58
C VAL A 184 1.56 23.53 -7.47
N TYR A 185 2.77 23.94 -7.12
CA TYR A 185 3.53 24.93 -7.85
C TYR A 185 4.73 24.23 -8.48
N VAL A 186 4.71 24.15 -9.81
CA VAL A 186 5.71 23.46 -10.61
C VAL A 186 6.68 24.48 -11.16
N VAL A 187 7.97 24.26 -10.95
CA VAL A 187 9.02 25.02 -11.62
C VAL A 187 9.34 24.32 -12.93
N VAL A 188 9.02 24.96 -14.04
CA VAL A 188 9.29 24.46 -15.40
C VAL A 188 10.29 25.38 -16.08
N GLY A 189 11.07 24.85 -17.01
CA GLY A 189 12.00 25.67 -17.79
C GLY A 189 12.37 24.98 -19.09
N GLU A 190 13.01 25.75 -19.96
CA GLU A 190 13.38 25.32 -21.31
C GLU A 190 14.89 25.10 -21.38
N HIS A 191 15.40 23.92 -20.96
CA HIS A 191 16.78 23.58 -21.27
C HIS A 191 17.12 22.09 -21.06
N PRO A 192 17.58 21.34 -22.08
CA PRO A 192 17.51 21.59 -23.54
C PRO A 192 16.10 21.34 -24.14
N GLU A 193 15.16 20.82 -23.35
CA GLU A 193 13.76 20.57 -23.72
C GLU A 193 12.85 21.02 -22.56
N PRO A 194 11.54 21.27 -22.80
CA PRO A 194 10.59 21.63 -21.75
C PRO A 194 10.62 20.59 -20.62
N SER A 195 11.13 20.99 -19.46
CA SER A 195 11.38 20.09 -18.34
C SER A 195 10.78 20.61 -17.06
N VAL A 196 10.27 19.68 -16.25
CA VAL A 196 9.85 19.94 -14.87
C VAL A 196 11.07 19.80 -13.96
N PHE A 197 11.46 20.89 -13.29
CA PHE A 197 12.62 20.90 -12.39
C PHE A 197 12.27 20.56 -10.95
N SER A 198 11.08 20.95 -10.49
CA SER A 198 10.61 20.68 -9.12
C SER A 198 9.11 20.96 -8.95
N VAL A 199 8.51 20.38 -7.90
CA VAL A 199 7.10 20.54 -7.53
C VAL A 199 7.03 20.91 -6.05
N HIS A 200 6.23 21.93 -5.70
CA HIS A 200 6.13 22.48 -4.35
C HIS A 200 4.68 22.66 -3.91
N LEU A 201 4.43 22.62 -2.60
CA LEU A 201 3.10 22.82 -2.03
C LEU A 201 2.73 24.29 -1.85
N THR A 202 3.74 25.18 -1.81
CA THR A 202 3.55 26.61 -1.72
C THR A 202 4.24 27.34 -2.86
N ARG A 203 3.71 28.52 -3.20
CA ARG A 203 4.30 29.36 -4.25
C ARG A 203 5.68 29.87 -3.85
N ASP A 204 5.85 30.25 -2.58
CA ASP A 204 7.09 30.84 -2.08
C ASP A 204 8.27 29.84 -2.15
N GLU A 205 8.01 28.55 -1.91
CA GLU A 205 8.99 27.48 -2.10
C GLU A 205 9.38 27.32 -3.57
N ALA A 206 8.40 27.33 -4.48
CA ALA A 206 8.65 27.24 -5.92
C ALA A 206 9.42 28.47 -6.45
N GLU A 207 9.08 29.68 -6.00
CA GLU A 207 9.75 30.92 -6.40
C GLU A 207 11.19 30.97 -5.87
N ARG A 208 11.43 30.47 -4.65
CA ARG A 208 12.79 30.31 -4.10
C ARG A 208 13.61 29.34 -4.93
N ARG A 209 13.02 28.20 -5.29
CA ARG A 209 13.69 27.20 -6.13
C ARG A 209 13.97 27.71 -7.54
N ARG A 210 13.05 28.48 -8.13
CA ARG A 210 13.29 29.17 -9.40
C ARG A 210 14.50 30.11 -9.30
N ALA A 211 14.55 30.95 -8.26
CA ALA A 211 15.66 31.89 -8.07
C ALA A 211 17.02 31.18 -7.90
N GLU A 212 17.05 30.02 -7.24
CA GLU A 212 18.25 29.17 -7.15
C GLU A 212 18.70 28.64 -8.52
N LEU A 213 17.76 28.19 -9.35
CA LEU A 213 18.04 27.69 -10.70
C LEU A 213 18.56 28.81 -11.62
N ASP A 214 17.94 29.99 -11.56
CA ASP A 214 18.38 31.18 -12.30
C ASP A 214 19.80 31.58 -11.86
N ALA A 215 20.08 31.61 -10.55
CA ALA A 215 21.41 31.89 -10.02
C ALA A 215 22.45 30.81 -10.41
N GLY A 216 22.00 29.57 -10.61
CA GLY A 216 22.80 28.45 -11.10
C GLY A 216 23.01 28.43 -12.62
N GLY A 217 22.53 29.43 -13.35
CA GLY A 217 22.68 29.54 -14.81
C GLY A 217 21.64 28.76 -15.62
N ILE A 218 20.63 28.18 -14.98
CA ILE A 218 19.47 27.56 -15.63
C ILE A 218 18.40 28.64 -15.80
N GLY A 219 18.61 29.52 -16.78
CA GLY A 219 17.69 30.60 -17.09
C GLY A 219 16.41 30.10 -17.78
N GLY A 220 15.39 30.96 -17.81
CA GLY A 220 14.11 30.66 -18.49
C GLY A 220 13.15 29.80 -17.67
N CYS A 221 13.39 29.69 -16.35
CA CYS A 221 12.48 28.97 -15.46
C CYS A 221 11.25 29.82 -15.10
N THR A 222 10.07 29.21 -15.07
CA THR A 222 8.80 29.81 -14.64
C THR A 222 8.09 28.95 -13.61
N VAL A 223 7.28 29.58 -12.75
CA VAL A 223 6.44 28.87 -11.78
C VAL A 223 5.03 28.79 -12.33
N GLN A 224 4.53 27.58 -12.51
CA GLN A 224 3.16 27.29 -12.95
C GLN A 224 2.37 26.66 -11.82
N ALA A 225 1.13 27.12 -11.61
CA ALA A 225 0.21 26.46 -10.69
C ALA A 225 -0.53 25.36 -11.45
N ALA A 226 -0.46 24.12 -10.96
CA ALA A 226 -1.17 22.99 -11.52
C ALA A 226 -2.12 22.40 -10.47
N PRO A 227 -3.42 22.24 -10.76
CA PRO A 227 -4.32 21.53 -9.87
C PRO A 227 -4.00 20.04 -9.96
N VAL A 228 -3.85 19.40 -8.81
CA VAL A 228 -3.75 17.96 -8.66
C VAL A 228 -4.97 17.48 -7.88
N ALA A 229 -5.58 16.40 -8.35
CA ALA A 229 -6.62 15.72 -7.60
C ALA A 229 -6.07 15.29 -6.23
N LEU A 230 -6.94 15.34 -5.21
CA LEU A 230 -6.68 14.84 -3.87
C LEU A 230 -7.47 13.56 -3.62
#